data_AF-A0A5E5QHD8-F1
#
_entry.id   AF-A0A5E5QHD8-F1
#
_cell.length_a   1.000
_cell.length_b   1.000
_cell.length_c   1.000
_cell.angle_alpha   90.00
_cell.angle_beta   90.00
_cell.angle_gamma   90.00
#
_symmetry.space_group_name_H-M   'P 1'
#
loop_
_entity.id
_entity.type
_entity.pdbx_description
1 polymer ?
#
loop_
_entity_poly.entity_id
_entity_poly.type
_entity_poly.pdbx_seq_one_letter_code
_entity_poly.pdbx_strand_id
1 'polypeptide(L)' 'MQKYTQLTYEQRYHVYLLNKQGYNQTFIAKSMGRNKSTISRELSRNTGKRGYLAISKPTGLLTND' A
#
# COMPACT_ATOMS: atom_id res chain seq x y z
N MET A 1 11.25 -9.98 19.04
CA MET A 1 11.17 -9.85 17.56
C MET A 1 9.70 -9.73 17.17
N GLN A 2 9.25 -8.61 16.64
CA GLN A 2 7.87 -8.47 16.14
C GLN A 2 7.67 -9.48 15.01
N LYS A 3 6.67 -10.37 15.12
CA LYS A 3 6.35 -11.35 14.07
C LYS A 3 6.08 -10.58 12.77
N TYR A 4 6.69 -11.04 11.69
CA TYR A 4 6.45 -10.46 10.37
C TYR A 4 4.99 -10.68 9.97
N THR A 5 4.17 -9.64 10.10
CA THR A 5 2.80 -9.64 9.58
C THR A 5 2.81 -9.12 8.16
N GLN A 6 2.42 -9.95 7.20
CA GLN A 6 2.20 -9.51 5.83
C GLN A 6 1.06 -8.46 5.79
N LEU A 7 1.19 -7.46 4.92
CA LEU A 7 0.11 -6.49 4.71
C LEU A 7 -1.08 -7.19 4.05
N THR A 8 -2.28 -6.91 4.55
CA THR A 8 -3.52 -7.39 3.91
C THR A 8 -3.71 -6.75 2.55
N TYR A 9 -4.62 -7.28 1.74
CA TYR A 9 -4.98 -6.66 0.46
C TYR A 9 -5.42 -5.19 0.64
N GLU A 10 -6.34 -4.93 1.58
CA GLU A 10 -6.82 -3.59 1.93
C GLU A 10 -5.68 -2.63 2.31
N GLN A 11 -4.74 -3.11 3.12
CA GLN A 11 -3.59 -2.31 3.55
C GLN A 11 -2.70 -1.94 2.35
N ARG A 12 -2.43 -2.89 1.44
CA ARG A 12 -1.65 -2.62 0.23
C ARG A 12 -2.38 -1.64 -0.70
N TYR A 13 -3.70 -1.78 -0.84
CA TYR A 13 -4.51 -0.85 -1.62
C TYR A 13 -4.49 0.57 -1.03
N HIS A 14 -4.60 0.71 0.29
CA HIS A 14 -4.48 1.99 0.99
C HIS A 14 -3.11 2.65 0.75
N VAL A 15 -2.01 1.88 0.82
CA VAL A 15 -0.66 2.36 0.48
C VAL A 15 -0.61 2.85 -0.97
N TYR A 16 -1.17 2.10 -1.91
CA TYR A 16 -1.23 2.49 -3.32
C TYR A 16 -1.97 3.81 -3.54
N LEU A 17 -3.16 3.96 -2.99
CA LEU A 17 -3.98 5.17 -3.13
C LEU A 17 -3.24 6.40 -2.60
N LEU A 18 -2.69 6.32 -1.37
CA LEU A 18 -1.97 7.45 -0.78
C LEU A 18 -0.69 7.78 -1.54
N ASN A 19 0.05 6.77 -2.01
CA ASN A 19 1.24 6.98 -2.83
C ASN A 19 0.88 7.63 -4.18
N LYS A 20 -0.24 7.22 -4.79
CA LYS A 20 -0.75 7.81 -6.04
C LYS A 20 -1.21 9.26 -5.85
N GLN A 21 -1.74 9.60 -4.68
CA GLN A 21 -2.08 10.97 -4.28
C GLN A 21 -0.86 11.84 -3.94
N GLY A 22 0.36 11.29 -3.98
CA GLY A 22 1.61 12.04 -3.75
C GLY A 22 2.03 12.12 -2.28
N TYR A 23 1.37 11.41 -1.37
CA TYR A 23 1.79 11.37 0.03
C TYR A 23 3.12 10.62 0.20
N ASN A 24 3.97 11.13 1.09
CA ASN A 24 5.23 10.49 1.39
C ASN A 24 5.06 9.24 2.28
N GLN A 25 6.06 8.36 2.26
CA GLN A 25 6.03 7.08 2.98
C GLN A 25 5.90 7.23 4.50
N THR A 26 6.37 8.34 5.07
CA THR A 26 6.26 8.63 6.51
C THR A 26 4.81 8.90 6.89
N PHE A 27 4.08 9.66 6.07
CA PHE A 27 2.66 9.93 6.27
C PHE A 27 1.85 8.63 6.21
N ILE A 28 2.07 7.82 5.17
CA ILE A 28 1.39 6.53 4.96
C ILE A 28 1.65 5.57 6.14
N ALA A 29 2.89 5.53 6.63
CA ALA A 29 3.26 4.70 7.78
C ALA A 29 2.49 5.12 9.05
N LYS A 30 2.41 6.44 9.30
CA LYS A 30 1.66 6.99 10.45
C LYS A 30 0.16 6.74 10.34
N SER A 31 -0.43 6.94 9.16
CA SER A 31 -1.88 6.75 8.97
C SER A 31 -2.31 5.29 9.21
N MET A 32 -1.43 4.33 8.93
CA MET A 32 -1.69 2.90 9.10
C MET A 32 -1.17 2.31 10.41
N GLY A 33 -0.49 3.09 11.25
CA GLY A 33 0.20 2.57 12.44
C GLY A 33 1.28 1.52 12.13
N ARG A 34 1.98 1.68 11.00
CA ARG A 34 3.00 0.74 10.51
C ARG A 34 4.40 1.38 10.53
N ASN A 35 5.41 0.54 10.50
CA ASN A 35 6.79 0.99 10.37
C ASN A 35 7.05 1.53 8.95
N LYS A 36 7.80 2.63 8.85
CA LYS A 36 8.23 3.20 7.57
C LYS A 36 8.95 2.19 6.67
N SER A 37 9.74 1.29 7.26
CA SER A 37 10.44 0.22 6.53
C SER A 37 9.48 -0.80 5.91
N THR A 38 8.31 -1.04 6.50
CA THR A 38 7.26 -1.88 5.91
C THR A 38 6.69 -1.24 4.65
N ILE A 39 6.38 0.05 4.70
CA ILE A 39 5.86 0.81 3.55
C ILE A 39 6.89 0.90 2.43
N SER A 40 8.15 1.19 2.77
CA SER A 40 9.25 1.25 1.80
C SER A 40 9.42 -0.07 1.04
N ARG A 41 9.42 -1.22 1.74
CA ARG A 41 9.50 -2.55 1.10
C ARG A 41 8.29 -2.87 0.24
N GLU A 42 7.10 -2.43 0.65
CA GLU A 42 5.89 -2.64 -0.15
C GLU A 42 5.96 -1.84 -1.45
N LEU A 43 6.36 -0.56 -1.38
CA LEU A 43 6.51 0.27 -2.56
C LEU A 43 7.62 -0.26 -3.49
N SER A 44 8.76 -0.70 -2.95
CA SER A 44 9.86 -1.26 -3.75
C SER A 44 9.49 -2.56 -4.46
N ARG A 45 8.62 -3.39 -3.88
CA ARG A 45 8.11 -4.59 -4.54
C ARG A 45 7.21 -4.24 -5.72
N ASN A 46 6.55 -3.09 -5.66
CA ASN A 46 5.61 -2.62 -6.69
C ASN A 46 6.25 -1.73 -7.77
N THR A 47 7.56 -1.47 -7.72
CA THR A 47 8.31 -0.68 -8.73
C THR A 47 8.86 -1.51 -9.90
N GLY A 48 8.45 -2.77 -10.07
CA GLY A 48 8.67 -3.45 -11.35
C GLY A 48 8.04 -2.63 -12.47
N LYS A 49 8.70 -2.50 -13.63
CA LYS A 49 8.36 -1.62 -14.79
C LYS A 49 6.94 -1.76 -15.39
N ARG A 50 6.01 -2.43 -14.71
CA ARG A 50 4.64 -2.73 -15.11
C ARG A 50 3.58 -1.88 -14.40
N GLY A 51 3.99 -0.98 -13.50
CA GLY A 51 3.05 -0.24 -12.67
C GLY A 51 2.31 -1.17 -11.70
N TYR A 52 1.62 -0.57 -10.73
CA TYR A 52 0.86 -1.31 -9.72
C TYR A 52 -0.36 -1.97 -10.39
N LEU A 53 -0.21 -3.20 -10.88
CA LEU A 53 -1.34 -4.07 -11.16
C LEU A 53 -1.85 -4.53 -9.81
N ALA A 54 -2.89 -3.89 -9.29
CA ALA A 54 -3.71 -4.47 -8.25
C ALA A 54 -4.25 -5.81 -8.80
N ILE A 55 -3.58 -6.93 -8.54
CA ILE A 55 -3.98 -8.27 -9.01
C ILE A 55 -5.21 -8.79 -8.23
N SER A 56 -6.08 -7.87 -7.79
CA SER A 56 -7.43 -8.17 -7.32
C SER A 56 -8.10 -6.84 -7.03
N LYS A 57 -8.58 -6.10 -8.04
CA LYS A 57 -9.62 -5.10 -7.74
C LYS A 57 -10.67 -5.81 -6.88
N PRO A 58 -10.94 -5.40 -5.63
CA PRO A 58 -12.02 -6.00 -4.88
C PRO A 58 -13.27 -5.58 -5.65
N THR A 59 -13.96 -6.53 -6.23
CA THR A 59 -15.15 -6.34 -7.08
C THR A 59 -16.35 -5.75 -6.31
N GLY A 60 -16.13 -5.04 -5.19
CA GLY A 60 -17.18 -4.56 -4.29
C GLY A 60 -16.85 -3.28 -3.49
N LEU A 61 -15.74 -2.58 -3.75
CA LEU A 61 -15.50 -1.25 -3.16
C LEU A 61 -15.65 -0.18 -4.25
N LEU A 62 -16.92 0.23 -4.41
CA LEU A 62 -17.44 1.48 -4.97
C LEU A 62 -16.41 2.39 -5.68
N THR A 63 -16.39 2.34 -7.00
CA THR A 63 -16.16 3.53 -7.82
C THR A 63 -17.45 4.34 -7.81
N ASN A 64 -17.52 5.36 -6.95
CA ASN A 64 -18.49 6.45 -7.07
C ASN A 64 -17.74 7.70 -7.51
N ASP A 65 -17.16 7.66 -8.71
CA ASP A 65 -16.69 8.83 -9.47
C ASP A 65 -16.84 8.52 -10.97
#